data_AF-A0A2E7S5M6-F1
#
_entry.id   AF-A0A2E7S5M6-F1
#
_cell.length_a   1.000
_cell.length_b   1.000
_cell.length_c   1.000
_cell.angle_alpha   90.00
_cell.angle_beta   90.00
_cell.angle_gamma   90.00
#
_symmetry.space_group_name_H-M   'P 1'
#
loop_
_entity.id
_entity.type
_entity.pdbx_description
1 polymer ?
#
loop_
_entity_poly.entity_id
_entity_poly.type
_entity_poly.pdbx_seq_one_letter_code
_entity_poly.pdbx_strand_id
1 'polypeptide(L)'
;MRPILRELLGVEMMTVPAVVAHGGAGPGPDRQQNVEMAIKVAAEILKSGGSAIEAAVEACVVLEDDPVFNAGTGGVFRNDGSVSLDASIQTSDGKIGFVIGMEETPNPIRVAKDLLDEEINGLAGIGARIWADQRGHIKAPVEGRPPHGGEGDTVGVIARDSNGLLACATSTGGTSH
;
A
#
# COMPACT_ATOMS: atom_id res chain seq x y z
N MET A 1 28.58 -23.27 -4.95
CA MET A 1 29.45 -22.49 -5.86
C MET A 1 29.47 -21.04 -5.42
N ARG A 2 30.65 -20.41 -5.36
CA ARG A 2 30.85 -19.05 -4.81
C ARG A 2 30.19 -17.96 -5.68
N PRO A 3 29.71 -16.84 -5.10
CA PRO A 3 29.01 -15.75 -5.82
C PRO A 3 29.78 -15.18 -7.02
N ILE A 4 31.11 -15.10 -6.90
CA ILE A 4 32.02 -14.46 -7.87
C ILE A 4 31.98 -15.13 -9.26
N LEU A 5 31.64 -16.41 -9.36
CA LEU A 5 31.61 -17.11 -10.66
C LEU A 5 30.34 -16.80 -11.49
N ARG A 6 29.29 -16.23 -10.88
CA ARG A 6 28.02 -15.92 -11.55
C ARG A 6 28.06 -14.60 -12.32
N GLU A 7 28.77 -13.62 -11.78
CA GLU A 7 28.94 -12.28 -12.36
C GLU A 7 29.74 -12.33 -13.69
N LEU A 8 30.68 -13.28 -13.81
CA LEU A 8 31.50 -13.49 -15.01
C LEU A 8 30.78 -14.15 -16.19
N LEU A 9 29.57 -14.71 -15.99
CA LEU A 9 28.82 -15.43 -17.02
C LEU A 9 27.66 -14.64 -17.64
N GLY A 10 27.48 -13.36 -17.26
CA GLY A 10 26.38 -12.53 -17.80
C GLY A 10 24.98 -13.07 -17.49
N VAL A 11 24.85 -13.98 -16.51
CA VAL A 11 23.57 -14.49 -16.04
C VAL A 11 23.12 -13.59 -14.90
N GLU A 12 22.18 -12.66 -15.17
CA GLU A 12 21.48 -11.94 -14.12
C GLU A 12 20.92 -12.95 -13.10
N MET A 13 21.32 -12.80 -11.85
CA MET A 13 20.82 -13.65 -10.78
C MET A 13 19.38 -13.27 -10.50
N MET A 14 18.43 -14.04 -11.04
CA MET A 14 17.03 -13.93 -10.64
C MET A 14 16.91 -14.19 -9.13
N THR A 15 16.39 -13.21 -8.40
CA THR A 15 16.09 -13.33 -6.98
C THR A 15 14.81 -14.12 -6.79
N VAL A 16 14.68 -14.80 -5.65
CA VAL A 16 13.42 -15.47 -5.29
C VAL A 16 12.38 -14.40 -4.96
N PRO A 17 11.25 -14.31 -5.68
CA PRO A 17 10.21 -13.36 -5.34
C PRO A 17 9.65 -13.64 -3.94
N ALA A 18 9.27 -12.59 -3.21
CA ALA A 18 8.76 -12.71 -1.85
C ALA A 18 7.75 -11.59 -1.56
N VAL A 19 6.80 -11.86 -0.67
CA VAL A 19 5.87 -10.85 -0.15
C VAL A 19 5.59 -11.09 1.33
N VAL A 20 5.44 -10.00 2.06
CA VAL A 20 4.98 -9.97 3.46
C VAL A 20 3.91 -8.87 3.56
N ALA A 21 2.85 -9.12 4.31
CA ALA A 21 1.81 -8.12 4.58
C ALA A 21 1.42 -8.11 6.06
N HIS A 22 0.91 -6.98 6.54
CA HIS A 22 0.28 -6.85 7.85
C HIS A 22 -1.03 -6.04 7.73
N GLY A 23 -1.95 -6.28 8.66
CA GLY A 23 -3.24 -5.59 8.72
C GLY A 23 -3.53 -5.09 10.14
N GLY A 24 -2.61 -4.28 10.66
CA GLY A 24 -2.63 -3.76 12.03
C GLY A 24 -1.87 -4.57 13.07
N ALA A 25 -1.66 -3.94 14.23
CA ALA A 25 -1.13 -4.57 15.42
C ALA A 25 -2.06 -4.32 16.61
N GLY A 26 -2.26 -5.35 17.42
CA GLY A 26 -2.99 -5.31 18.70
C GLY A 26 -4.33 -6.09 18.71
N PRO A 27 -5.01 -6.20 19.88
CA PRO A 27 -6.31 -6.85 20.05
C PRO A 27 -7.34 -6.51 18.96
N GLY A 28 -7.93 -7.57 18.41
CA GLY A 28 -9.01 -7.44 17.46
C GLY A 28 -9.54 -8.81 17.04
N PRO A 29 -10.52 -8.85 16.13
CA PRO A 29 -10.91 -10.09 15.49
C PRO A 29 -9.71 -10.72 14.76
N ASP A 30 -9.76 -12.03 14.56
CA ASP A 30 -8.81 -12.69 13.67
C ASP A 30 -8.96 -12.14 12.25
N ARG A 31 -7.85 -11.64 11.71
CA ARG A 31 -7.73 -10.99 10.39
C ARG A 31 -6.80 -11.77 9.46
N GLN A 32 -6.35 -12.96 9.89
CA GLN A 32 -5.35 -13.74 9.17
C GLN A 32 -5.79 -14.07 7.75
N GLN A 33 -7.04 -14.47 7.56
CA GLN A 33 -7.59 -14.82 6.23
C GLN A 33 -7.60 -13.62 5.27
N ASN A 34 -7.92 -12.43 5.80
CA ASN A 34 -7.95 -11.18 5.03
C ASN A 34 -6.54 -10.78 4.57
N VAL A 35 -5.54 -10.90 5.44
CA VAL A 35 -4.12 -10.68 5.10
C VAL A 35 -3.60 -11.74 4.11
N GLU A 36 -4.01 -13.01 4.27
CA GLU A 36 -3.66 -14.09 3.34
C GLU A 36 -4.20 -13.86 1.94
N MET A 37 -5.37 -13.21 1.80
CA MET A 37 -5.90 -12.81 0.50
C MET A 37 -4.99 -11.79 -0.20
N ALA A 38 -4.54 -10.76 0.52
CA ALA A 38 -3.60 -9.77 -0.02
C ALA A 38 -2.27 -10.42 -0.43
N ILE A 39 -1.72 -11.30 0.41
CA ILE A 39 -0.50 -12.08 0.12
C ILE A 39 -0.69 -12.94 -1.13
N LYS A 40 -1.86 -13.59 -1.29
CA LYS A 40 -2.15 -14.44 -2.44
C LYS A 40 -2.13 -13.63 -3.74
N VAL A 41 -2.77 -12.45 -3.77
CA VAL A 41 -2.78 -11.56 -4.94
C VAL A 41 -1.36 -11.14 -5.32
N ALA A 42 -0.57 -10.64 -4.36
CA ALA A 42 0.83 -10.28 -4.62
C ALA A 42 1.65 -11.48 -5.11
N ALA A 43 1.48 -12.66 -4.50
CA ALA A 43 2.21 -13.85 -4.89
C ALA A 43 1.86 -14.30 -6.32
N GLU A 44 0.61 -14.15 -6.76
CA GLU A 44 0.19 -14.45 -8.13
C GLU A 44 0.81 -13.48 -9.15
N ILE A 45 0.85 -12.18 -8.83
CA ILE A 45 1.53 -11.15 -9.64
C ILE A 45 3.02 -11.47 -9.78
N LEU A 46 3.70 -11.70 -8.66
CA LEU A 46 5.14 -12.01 -8.64
C LEU A 46 5.46 -13.32 -9.38
N LYS A 47 4.65 -14.36 -9.23
CA LYS A 47 4.82 -15.64 -9.98
C LYS A 47 4.65 -15.46 -11.48
N SER A 48 3.85 -14.50 -11.90
CA SER A 48 3.60 -14.18 -13.31
C SER A 48 4.68 -13.25 -13.90
N GLY A 49 5.69 -12.87 -13.12
CA GLY A 49 6.76 -11.97 -13.54
C GLY A 49 6.42 -10.48 -13.39
N GLY A 50 5.37 -10.15 -12.64
CA GLY A 50 5.03 -8.77 -12.30
C GLY A 50 6.06 -8.12 -11.37
N SER A 51 6.00 -6.79 -11.27
CA SER A 51 6.97 -6.00 -10.52
C SER A 51 6.70 -5.99 -9.01
N ALA A 52 7.71 -5.63 -8.21
CA ALA A 52 7.54 -5.46 -6.77
C ALA A 52 6.53 -4.35 -6.45
N ILE A 53 6.54 -3.27 -7.23
CA ILE A 53 5.61 -2.13 -7.11
C ILE A 53 4.18 -2.60 -7.32
N GLU A 54 3.91 -3.29 -8.44
CA GLU A 54 2.58 -3.82 -8.76
C GLU A 54 2.08 -4.77 -7.66
N ALA A 55 2.91 -5.72 -7.24
CA ALA A 55 2.55 -6.67 -6.20
C ALA A 55 2.22 -5.98 -4.86
N ALA A 56 3.02 -5.00 -4.43
CA ALA A 56 2.78 -4.26 -3.19
C ALA A 56 1.50 -3.41 -3.27
N VAL A 57 1.26 -2.74 -4.39
CA VAL A 57 0.09 -1.88 -4.60
C VAL A 57 -1.20 -2.69 -4.63
N GLU A 58 -1.26 -3.75 -5.45
CA GLU A 58 -2.49 -4.54 -5.59
C GLU A 58 -2.83 -5.29 -4.30
N ALA A 59 -1.84 -5.79 -3.56
CA ALA A 59 -2.09 -6.35 -2.24
C ALA A 59 -2.53 -5.29 -1.23
N CYS A 60 -1.98 -4.07 -1.28
CA CYS A 60 -2.44 -2.99 -0.41
C CYS A 60 -3.88 -2.57 -0.74
N VAL A 61 -4.26 -2.57 -2.04
CA VAL A 61 -5.64 -2.31 -2.48
C VAL A 61 -6.60 -3.35 -1.92
N VAL A 62 -6.24 -4.64 -1.91
CA VAL A 62 -7.05 -5.69 -1.26
C VAL A 62 -7.28 -5.38 0.22
N LEU A 63 -6.29 -4.80 0.91
CA LEU A 63 -6.42 -4.40 2.32
C LEU A 63 -7.22 -3.10 2.48
N GLU A 64 -7.14 -2.15 1.55
CA GLU A 64 -7.93 -0.91 1.55
C GLU A 64 -9.41 -1.14 1.22
N ASP A 65 -9.73 -2.17 0.44
CA ASP A 65 -11.10 -2.50 0.06
C ASP A 65 -11.81 -3.36 1.13
N ASP A 66 -11.08 -3.82 2.15
CA ASP A 66 -11.61 -4.67 3.21
C ASP A 66 -11.96 -3.86 4.48
N PRO A 67 -13.26 -3.75 4.84
CA PRO A 67 -13.73 -2.88 5.92
C PRO A 67 -13.24 -3.30 7.32
N VAL A 68 -12.59 -4.47 7.45
CA VAL A 68 -12.01 -4.90 8.72
C VAL A 68 -10.78 -4.07 9.11
N PHE A 69 -10.07 -3.49 8.14
CA PHE A 69 -8.84 -2.74 8.34
C PHE A 69 -9.07 -1.24 8.42
N ASN A 70 -8.19 -0.55 9.14
CA ASN A 70 -8.16 0.92 9.17
C ASN A 70 -7.34 1.49 8.00
N ALA A 71 -7.81 1.31 6.78
CA ALA A 71 -7.26 1.88 5.55
C ALA A 71 -8.35 1.87 4.49
N GLY A 72 -8.37 2.82 3.57
CA GLY A 72 -9.42 2.88 2.55
C GLY A 72 -10.82 2.77 3.17
N THR A 73 -11.63 1.85 2.65
CA THR A 73 -12.88 1.42 3.25
C THR A 73 -12.61 0.76 4.61
N GLY A 74 -13.27 1.24 5.67
CA GLY A 74 -12.94 0.85 7.05
C GLY A 74 -11.98 1.82 7.75
N GLY A 75 -11.56 2.89 7.07
CA GLY A 75 -10.86 4.03 7.67
C GLY A 75 -11.63 4.58 8.87
N VAL A 76 -10.92 4.83 9.97
CA VAL A 76 -11.53 5.26 11.22
C VAL A 76 -11.93 6.74 11.16
N PHE A 77 -13.08 7.07 11.74
CA PHE A 77 -13.58 8.45 11.78
C PHE A 77 -12.67 9.37 12.58
N ARG A 78 -12.40 10.55 12.02
CA ARG A 78 -11.81 11.68 12.74
C ARG A 78 -12.78 12.24 13.79
N ASN A 79 -12.30 13.18 14.60
CA ASN A 79 -13.10 13.86 15.62
C ASN A 79 -14.32 14.63 15.07
N ASP A 80 -14.29 15.02 13.79
CA ASP A 80 -15.40 15.68 13.10
C ASP A 80 -16.35 14.69 12.37
N GLY A 81 -16.09 13.38 12.49
CA GLY A 81 -16.86 12.32 11.84
C GLY A 81 -16.47 12.04 10.39
N SER A 82 -15.49 12.75 9.82
CA SER A 82 -15.00 12.51 8.46
C SER A 82 -14.01 11.34 8.38
N VAL A 83 -13.76 10.85 7.16
CA VAL A 83 -12.70 9.88 6.84
C VAL A 83 -11.64 10.58 6.01
N SER A 84 -10.39 10.46 6.43
CA SER A 84 -9.24 11.08 5.80
C SER A 84 -8.11 10.07 5.78
N LEU A 85 -7.57 9.79 4.60
CA LEU A 85 -6.66 8.67 4.41
C LEU A 85 -5.26 9.13 4.02
N ASP A 86 -4.27 8.40 4.50
CA ASP A 86 -2.86 8.59 4.18
C ASP A 86 -2.34 7.31 3.52
N ALA A 87 -1.48 7.45 2.50
CA ALA A 87 -0.80 6.30 1.92
C ALA A 87 0.57 6.67 1.37
N SER A 88 1.48 5.71 1.35
CA SER A 88 2.81 5.87 0.79
C SER A 88 3.31 4.59 0.14
N ILE A 89 4.15 4.76 -0.88
CA ILE A 89 4.94 3.69 -1.45
C ILE A 89 6.40 4.12 -1.59
N GLN A 90 7.31 3.19 -1.34
CA GLN A 90 8.75 3.39 -1.41
C GLN A 90 9.40 2.20 -2.11
N THR A 91 10.50 2.44 -2.84
CA THR A 91 11.24 1.40 -3.54
C THR A 91 12.72 1.40 -3.13
N SER A 92 13.39 0.24 -3.24
CA SER A 92 14.80 0.10 -2.84
C SER A 92 15.80 0.88 -3.69
N ASP A 93 15.40 1.34 -4.88
CA ASP A 93 16.17 2.24 -5.75
C ASP A 93 15.98 3.73 -5.40
N GLY A 94 15.23 4.03 -4.33
CA GLY A 94 15.15 5.37 -3.74
C GLY A 94 13.97 6.21 -4.19
N LYS A 95 12.99 5.64 -4.93
CA LYS A 95 11.74 6.36 -5.23
C LYS A 95 10.81 6.33 -4.03
N ILE A 96 10.01 7.40 -3.93
CA ILE A 96 8.95 7.55 -2.93
C ILE A 96 7.76 8.22 -3.60
N GLY A 97 6.55 7.88 -3.16
CA GLY A 97 5.33 8.58 -3.50
C GLY A 97 4.40 8.53 -2.30
N PHE A 98 3.80 9.66 -1.91
CA PHE A 98 2.91 9.67 -0.75
C PHE A 98 1.80 10.73 -0.83
N VAL A 99 0.70 10.43 -0.17
CA VAL A 99 -0.45 11.31 0.00
C VAL A 99 -0.85 11.37 1.46
N ILE A 100 -1.26 12.55 1.91
CA ILE A 100 -1.70 12.79 3.29
C ILE A 100 -3.06 13.49 3.26
N GLY A 101 -3.99 13.07 4.09
CA GLY A 101 -5.23 13.78 4.30
C GLY A 101 -6.19 13.70 3.13
N MET A 102 -6.23 12.58 2.41
CA MET A 102 -7.10 12.42 1.25
C MET A 102 -8.53 12.05 1.66
N GLU A 103 -9.49 12.86 1.21
CA GLU A 103 -10.92 12.56 1.27
C GLU A 103 -11.40 11.92 -0.04
N GLU A 104 -12.53 11.23 -0.01
CA GLU A 104 -13.22 10.66 -1.19
C GLU A 104 -12.31 9.79 -2.09
N THR A 105 -11.37 9.05 -1.49
CA THR A 105 -10.35 8.29 -2.20
C THR A 105 -10.31 6.86 -1.68
N PRO A 106 -11.07 5.92 -2.26
CA PRO A 106 -11.11 4.54 -1.75
C PRO A 106 -9.74 3.87 -1.68
N ASN A 107 -8.87 4.15 -2.68
CA ASN A 107 -7.53 3.56 -2.76
C ASN A 107 -6.42 4.62 -2.85
N PRO A 108 -6.06 5.27 -1.73
CA PRO A 108 -5.01 6.29 -1.72
C PRO A 108 -3.63 5.73 -2.13
N ILE A 109 -3.36 4.42 -1.94
CA ILE A 109 -2.10 3.82 -2.39
C ILE A 109 -1.88 3.91 -3.91
N ARG A 110 -2.95 3.89 -4.71
CA ARG A 110 -2.86 4.06 -6.17
C ARG A 110 -2.41 5.48 -6.54
N VAL A 111 -2.90 6.47 -5.80
CA VAL A 111 -2.47 7.87 -5.97
C VAL A 111 -1.00 8.02 -5.56
N ALA A 112 -0.61 7.44 -4.44
CA ALA A 112 0.79 7.41 -3.99
C ALA A 112 1.72 6.73 -5.02
N LYS A 113 1.27 5.65 -5.66
CA LYS A 113 2.03 4.97 -6.73
C LYS A 113 2.28 5.84 -7.94
N ASP A 114 1.30 6.63 -8.37
CA ASP A 114 1.48 7.50 -9.54
C ASP A 114 2.43 8.67 -9.25
N LEU A 115 2.69 9.00 -7.98
CA LEU A 115 3.69 9.99 -7.57
C LEU A 115 5.14 9.49 -7.63
N LEU A 116 5.39 8.18 -7.79
CA LEU A 116 6.75 7.62 -7.86
C LEU A 116 7.56 8.15 -9.05
N ASP A 117 6.89 8.51 -10.14
CA ASP A 117 7.50 8.95 -11.40
C ASP A 117 7.34 10.46 -11.64
N GLU A 118 6.95 11.21 -10.61
CA GLU A 118 6.69 12.65 -10.68
C GLU A 118 7.80 13.47 -9.99
N GLU A 119 7.99 14.72 -10.41
CA GLU A 119 8.93 15.63 -9.74
C GLU A 119 8.47 15.97 -8.32
N ILE A 120 7.16 16.10 -8.13
CA ILE A 120 6.52 16.25 -6.82
C ILE A 120 6.09 14.86 -6.37
N ASN A 121 6.82 14.31 -5.40
CA ASN A 121 6.62 12.95 -4.89
C ASN A 121 5.74 12.88 -3.63
N GLY A 122 5.09 13.99 -3.27
CA GLY A 122 4.30 14.11 -2.05
C GLY A 122 3.21 15.17 -2.16
N LEU A 123 1.97 14.81 -1.84
CA LEU A 123 0.82 15.74 -1.87
C LEU A 123 -0.02 15.62 -0.60
N ALA A 124 -0.74 16.68 -0.25
CA ALA A 124 -1.59 16.68 0.94
C ALA A 124 -2.94 17.39 0.72
N GLY A 125 -3.94 16.94 1.47
CA GLY A 125 -5.28 17.52 1.55
C GLY A 125 -5.96 17.67 0.19
N ILE A 126 -6.65 18.80 0.01
CA ILE A 126 -7.37 19.11 -1.23
C ILE A 126 -6.45 19.13 -2.46
N GLY A 127 -5.18 19.50 -2.30
CA GLY A 127 -4.19 19.49 -3.39
C GLY A 127 -3.95 18.09 -3.94
N ALA A 128 -3.85 17.09 -3.05
CA ALA A 128 -3.75 15.68 -3.45
C ALA A 128 -5.01 15.23 -4.20
N ARG A 129 -6.21 15.59 -3.71
CA ARG A 129 -7.47 15.21 -4.35
C ARG A 129 -7.64 15.83 -5.74
N ILE A 130 -7.31 17.12 -5.91
CA ILE A 130 -7.35 17.80 -7.21
C ILE A 130 -6.39 17.13 -8.20
N TRP A 131 -5.16 16.84 -7.76
CA TRP A 131 -4.17 16.17 -8.59
C TRP A 131 -4.63 14.78 -9.02
N ALA A 132 -5.25 14.04 -8.11
CA ALA A 132 -5.78 12.71 -8.38
C ALA A 132 -6.96 12.74 -9.36
N ASP A 133 -7.85 13.74 -9.24
CA ASP A 133 -8.98 13.96 -10.16
C ASP A 133 -8.49 14.22 -11.59
N GLN A 134 -7.40 15.00 -11.76
CA GLN A 134 -6.80 15.29 -13.06
C GLN A 134 -6.19 14.06 -13.75
N ARG A 135 -5.86 13.01 -12.98
CA ARG A 135 -5.29 11.74 -13.47
C ARG A 135 -6.32 10.61 -13.56
N GLY A 136 -7.58 10.91 -13.28
CA GLY A 136 -8.67 9.95 -13.41
C GLY A 136 -8.73 8.91 -12.29
N HIS A 137 -8.10 9.17 -11.14
CA HIS A 137 -8.31 8.33 -9.97
C HIS A 137 -9.77 8.42 -9.51
N ILE A 138 -10.31 7.30 -9.04
CA ILE A 138 -11.67 7.22 -8.52
C ILE A 138 -11.87 8.26 -7.41
N LYS A 139 -12.97 8.99 -7.53
CA LYS A 139 -13.49 9.88 -6.50
C LYS A 139 -14.81 9.33 -6.03
N ALA A 140 -14.83 8.80 -4.82
CA ALA A 140 -16.03 8.20 -4.24
C ALA A 140 -15.99 8.33 -2.71
N PRO A 141 -17.16 8.47 -2.06
CA PRO A 141 -17.24 8.41 -0.60
C PRO A 141 -16.58 7.13 -0.08
N VAL A 142 -15.87 7.26 1.03
CA VAL A 142 -15.25 6.14 1.72
C VAL A 142 -16.12 5.77 2.91
N GLU A 143 -16.57 4.53 2.99
CA GLU A 143 -17.31 4.03 4.13
C GLU A 143 -16.35 3.78 5.29
N GLY A 144 -16.31 4.72 6.24
CA GLY A 144 -15.48 4.58 7.44
C GLY A 144 -16.18 3.86 8.58
N ARG A 145 -15.50 3.78 9.72
CA ARG A 145 -16.01 3.16 10.95
C ARG A 145 -15.70 3.97 12.22
N PRO A 146 -16.49 3.83 13.29
CA PRO A 146 -16.16 4.42 14.59
C PRO A 146 -14.83 3.91 15.17
N PRO A 147 -14.20 4.71 16.06
CA PRO A 147 -13.05 4.28 16.85
C PRO A 147 -13.34 2.98 17.59
N HIS A 148 -12.41 2.04 17.58
CA HIS A 148 -12.40 0.94 18.55
C HIS A 148 -11.30 1.24 19.59
N GLY A 149 -11.62 1.03 20.87
CA GLY A 149 -10.78 1.48 21.97
C GLY A 149 -9.36 0.92 21.92
N GLY A 150 -8.38 1.81 21.73
CA GLY A 150 -6.98 1.58 22.09
C GLY A 150 -5.94 1.57 20.97
N GLU A 151 -6.31 1.49 19.67
CA GLU A 151 -5.31 1.09 18.66
C GLU A 151 -5.41 1.82 17.32
N GLY A 152 -4.25 2.29 16.85
CA GLY A 152 -4.01 2.71 15.47
C GLY A 152 -3.73 1.49 14.61
N ASP A 153 -4.77 0.97 13.97
CA ASP A 153 -4.65 -0.07 12.96
C ASP A 153 -4.14 0.54 11.64
N THR A 154 -3.33 -0.16 10.87
CA THR A 154 -2.70 0.32 9.62
C THR A 154 -2.29 -0.89 8.82
N VAL A 155 -2.38 -0.79 7.49
CA VAL A 155 -2.04 -1.90 6.59
C VAL A 155 -0.73 -1.63 5.87
N GLY A 156 -0.01 -2.68 5.54
CA GLY A 156 1.25 -2.55 4.80
C GLY A 156 1.70 -3.83 4.13
N VAL A 157 2.40 -3.66 3.00
CA VAL A 157 2.89 -4.75 2.16
C VAL A 157 4.31 -4.47 1.73
N ILE A 158 5.20 -5.45 1.88
CA ILE A 158 6.55 -5.43 1.32
C ILE A 158 6.66 -6.55 0.29
N ALA A 159 7.08 -6.22 -0.92
CA ALA A 159 7.30 -7.19 -2.00
C ALA A 159 8.73 -7.10 -2.55
N ARG A 160 9.24 -8.25 -3.02
CA ARG A 160 10.48 -8.39 -3.80
C ARG A 160 10.17 -9.11 -5.11
N ASP A 161 10.58 -8.54 -6.23
CA ASP A 161 10.45 -9.19 -7.54
C ASP A 161 11.66 -10.06 -7.93
N SER A 162 11.62 -10.63 -9.14
CA SER A 162 12.69 -11.47 -9.68
C SER A 162 13.96 -10.70 -10.04
N ASN A 163 13.87 -9.38 -10.18
CA ASN A 163 15.01 -8.50 -10.47
C ASN A 163 15.68 -7.99 -9.19
N GLY A 164 15.06 -8.27 -8.04
CA GLY A 164 15.58 -7.92 -6.72
C GLY A 164 15.13 -6.55 -6.23
N LEU A 165 14.27 -5.84 -6.97
CA LEU A 165 13.66 -4.60 -6.51
C LEU A 165 12.76 -4.91 -5.32
N LEU A 166 12.83 -4.07 -4.28
CA LEU A 166 11.89 -4.07 -3.18
C LEU A 166 10.92 -2.91 -3.33
N ALA A 167 9.65 -3.13 -2.99
CA ALA A 167 8.66 -2.08 -2.81
C ALA A 167 7.94 -2.27 -1.47
N CYS A 168 7.66 -1.16 -0.77
CA CYS A 168 6.91 -1.10 0.47
C CYS A 168 5.72 -0.17 0.28
N ALA A 169 4.50 -0.69 0.39
CA ALA A 169 3.25 0.05 0.37
C ALA A 169 2.66 0.12 1.78
N THR A 170 2.10 1.26 2.16
CA THR A 170 1.45 1.47 3.47
C THR A 170 0.24 2.37 3.29
N SER A 171 -0.87 2.07 3.96
CA SER A 171 -2.11 2.85 3.90
C SER A 171 -2.80 2.87 5.27
N THR A 172 -3.40 4.00 5.64
CA THR A 172 -4.04 4.17 6.95
C THR A 172 -5.18 5.19 6.92
N GLY A 173 -6.19 4.97 7.77
CA GLY A 173 -7.18 6.00 8.13
C GLY A 173 -6.75 6.88 9.31
N GLY A 174 -5.52 6.72 9.80
CA GLY A 174 -4.99 7.49 10.92
C GLY A 174 -5.51 6.98 12.27
N THR A 175 -5.67 7.89 13.24
CA THR A 175 -6.16 7.54 14.57
C THR A 175 -7.27 8.48 15.02
N SER A 176 -8.07 7.97 15.94
CA SER A 176 -9.18 8.70 16.56
C SER A 176 -9.02 8.63 18.08
N HIS A 177 -8.21 9.53 18.61
CA HIS A 177 -8.04 9.78 20.04
C HIS A 177 -7.51 11.19 20.29
#